data_AF-A0A812V4C8-F1
#
_entry.id   AF-A0A812V4C8-F1
#
_cell.length_a   1.000
_cell.length_b   1.000
_cell.length_c   1.000
_cell.angle_alpha   90.00
_cell.angle_beta   90.00
_cell.angle_gamma   90.00
#
_symmetry.space_group_name_H-M   'P 1'
#
loop_
_entity.id
_entity.type
_entity.pdbx_description
1 polymer ?
#
loop_
_entity_poly.entity_id
_entity_poly.type
_entity_poly.pdbx_seq_one_letter_code
_entity_poly.pdbx_strand_id
1 'polypeptide(L)'
;MDYINRLDNYDGPEIAKIALGDPYGLYEEAFIIYKKCGQNAEAMDVLLENISSLERAQEFAARINDKTVWYKLGKAQLENGSVPEAVDSYLKAEDATDYLEVIQARVGLRSSSAVTGGASFAIR
;
A
#
# COMPACT_ATOMS: atom_id res chain seq x y z
N MET A 1 -2.88 -15.09 42.59
CA MET A 1 -3.76 -14.71 41.46
C MET A 1 -3.24 -13.40 40.87
N ASP A 2 -2.14 -13.43 40.13
CA ASP A 2 -1.54 -12.23 39.50
C ASP A 2 -0.91 -12.53 38.11
N TYR A 3 -0.92 -13.79 37.67
CA TYR A 3 -0.37 -14.20 36.37
C TYR A 3 -1.35 -14.01 35.21
N ILE A 4 -2.61 -13.65 35.50
CA ILE A 4 -3.69 -13.51 34.51
C ILE A 4 -3.78 -12.04 34.03
N ASN A 5 -3.46 -11.08 34.91
CA ASN A 5 -3.40 -9.64 34.57
C ASN A 5 -2.10 -9.23 33.86
N ARG A 6 -1.09 -10.09 33.79
CA ARG A 6 0.12 -9.85 32.98
C ARG A 6 -0.02 -10.24 31.52
N LEU A 7 -1.05 -11.02 31.16
CA LEU A 7 -1.32 -11.44 29.79
C LEU A 7 -2.23 -10.47 29.02
N ASP A 8 -2.92 -9.56 29.73
CA ASP A 8 -3.79 -8.53 29.13
C ASP A 8 -3.01 -7.36 28.51
N ASN A 9 -1.66 -7.43 28.53
CA ASN A 9 -0.79 -6.35 28.08
C ASN A 9 0.13 -6.75 26.91
N TYR A 10 -0.25 -7.77 26.14
CA TYR A 10 0.41 -8.01 24.86
C TYR A 10 -0.23 -7.08 23.84
N ASP A 11 0.40 -5.93 23.63
CA ASP A 11 -0.02 -4.93 22.65
C ASP A 11 -0.15 -5.63 21.28
N GLY A 12 -1.36 -5.74 20.76
CA GLY A 12 -1.63 -6.40 19.48
C GLY A 12 -0.70 -5.96 18.33
N PRO A 13 -0.34 -4.67 18.18
CA PRO A 13 0.71 -4.27 17.22
C PRO A 13 2.07 -4.91 17.45
N GLU A 14 2.52 -5.09 18.70
CA GLU A 14 3.82 -5.75 18.96
C GLU A 14 3.78 -7.22 18.54
N ILE A 15 2.67 -7.92 18.80
CA ILE A 15 2.49 -9.30 18.33
C ILE A 15 2.54 -9.36 16.81
N ALA A 16 1.87 -8.41 16.15
CA ALA A 16 1.85 -8.35 14.70
C ALA A 16 3.25 -8.04 14.12
N LYS A 17 4.04 -7.16 14.75
CA LYS A 17 5.44 -6.91 14.38
C LYS A 17 6.33 -8.14 14.56
N ILE A 18 6.12 -8.91 15.63
CA ILE A 18 6.85 -10.17 15.85
C ILE A 18 6.44 -11.21 14.80
N ALA A 19 5.16 -11.28 14.42
CA ALA A 19 4.67 -12.18 13.38
C ALA A 19 5.20 -11.83 11.99
N LEU A 20 5.46 -10.55 11.71
CA LEU A 20 6.14 -10.08 10.50
C LEU A 20 7.65 -10.41 10.50
N GLY A 21 8.28 -10.49 11.68
CA GLY A 21 9.70 -10.76 11.81
C GLY A 21 10.08 -12.20 11.47
N ASP A 22 11.30 -12.37 10.93
CA ASP A 22 11.92 -13.69 10.78
C ASP A 22 12.10 -14.37 12.15
N PRO A 23 11.82 -15.68 12.27
CA PRO A 23 11.66 -16.68 11.21
C PRO A 23 10.21 -17.04 10.84
N TYR A 24 9.21 -16.29 11.30
CA TYR A 24 7.80 -16.71 11.21
C TYR A 24 7.18 -16.40 9.84
N GLY A 25 7.35 -15.18 9.32
CA GLY A 25 6.79 -14.78 8.02
C GLY A 25 5.27 -14.94 7.93
N LEU A 26 4.56 -14.79 9.07
CA LEU A 26 3.13 -15.04 9.18
C LEU A 26 2.34 -13.78 8.84
N TYR A 27 2.42 -13.34 7.58
CA TYR A 27 1.81 -12.09 7.12
C TYR A 27 0.28 -12.07 7.25
N GLU A 28 -0.37 -13.24 7.07
CA GLU A 28 -1.83 -13.35 7.21
C GLU A 28 -2.28 -13.21 8.68
N GLU A 29 -1.54 -13.78 9.63
CA GLU A 29 -1.84 -13.61 11.06
C GLU A 29 -1.58 -12.18 11.50
N ALA A 30 -0.46 -11.57 11.09
CA ALA A 30 -0.18 -10.16 11.38
C ALA A 30 -1.32 -9.26 10.89
N PHE A 31 -1.82 -9.47 9.67
CA PHE A 31 -2.95 -8.73 9.13
C PHE A 31 -4.24 -8.91 9.96
N ILE A 32 -4.56 -10.15 10.36
CA ILE A 32 -5.75 -10.43 11.18
C ILE A 32 -5.62 -9.75 12.55
N ILE A 33 -4.42 -9.72 13.14
CA ILE A 33 -4.15 -9.06 14.42
C ILE A 33 -4.34 -7.56 14.29
N TYR A 34 -3.74 -6.90 13.29
CA TYR A 34 -3.92 -5.46 13.08
C TYR A 34 -5.38 -5.09 12.83
N LYS A 35 -6.11 -5.91 12.06
CA LYS A 35 -7.55 -5.75 11.86
C LYS A 35 -8.33 -5.86 13.15
N LYS A 36 -7.97 -6.80 14.03
CA LYS A 36 -8.61 -7.00 15.33
C LYS A 36 -8.28 -5.87 16.32
N CYS A 37 -7.09 -5.29 16.22
CA CYS A 37 -6.65 -4.12 16.99
C CYS A 37 -7.24 -2.79 16.48
N GLY A 38 -7.91 -2.78 15.32
CA GLY A 38 -8.43 -1.56 14.69
C GLY A 38 -7.35 -0.66 14.10
N GLN A 39 -6.11 -1.15 13.94
CA GLN A 39 -5.01 -0.42 13.32
C GLN A 39 -5.05 -0.63 11.80
N ASN A 40 -5.99 0.04 11.18
CA ASN A 40 -6.28 -0.09 9.75
C ASN A 40 -5.10 0.37 8.87
N ALA A 41 -4.36 1.40 9.32
CA ALA A 41 -3.22 1.94 8.61
C ALA A 41 -2.02 0.96 8.56
N GLU A 42 -1.73 0.25 9.67
CA GLU A 42 -0.66 -0.75 9.72
C GLU A 42 -1.08 -2.04 9.01
N ALA A 43 -2.34 -2.46 9.14
CA ALA A 43 -2.89 -3.60 8.37
C ALA A 43 -2.71 -3.41 6.86
N MET A 44 -2.91 -2.17 6.40
CA MET A 44 -2.75 -1.79 5.01
C MET A 44 -1.29 -1.84 4.55
N ASP A 45 -0.36 -1.33 5.35
CA ASP A 45 1.08 -1.39 5.03
C ASP A 45 1.53 -2.84 4.90
N VAL A 46 1.08 -3.74 5.79
CA VAL A 46 1.40 -5.17 5.69
C VAL A 46 0.92 -5.77 4.37
N LEU A 47 -0.32 -5.44 3.95
CA LEU A 47 -0.87 -5.92 2.69
C LEU A 47 -0.10 -5.38 1.47
N LEU A 48 0.33 -4.12 1.52
CA LEU A 48 1.02 -3.46 0.42
C LEU A 48 2.50 -3.88 0.33
N GLU A 49 3.24 -3.86 1.44
CA GLU A 49 4.68 -4.10 1.46
C GLU A 49 5.04 -5.58 1.48
N ASN A 50 4.34 -6.41 2.27
CA ASN A 50 4.73 -7.81 2.46
C ASN A 50 4.00 -8.75 1.51
N ILE A 51 2.68 -8.55 1.35
CA ILE A 51 1.84 -9.41 0.51
C ILE A 51 1.79 -8.89 -0.94
N SER A 52 1.98 -7.59 -1.15
CA SER A 52 1.89 -6.92 -2.46
C SER A 52 0.60 -7.24 -3.23
N SER A 53 -0.52 -7.45 -2.52
CA SER A 53 -1.81 -7.81 -3.13
C SER A 53 -2.73 -6.59 -3.20
N LEU A 54 -2.69 -5.90 -4.34
CA LEU A 54 -3.48 -4.70 -4.61
C LEU A 54 -4.99 -4.95 -4.54
N GLU A 55 -5.46 -6.12 -5.01
CA GLU A 55 -6.88 -6.48 -5.03
C GLU A 55 -7.44 -6.62 -3.60
N ARG A 56 -6.72 -7.34 -2.71
CA ARG A 56 -7.08 -7.44 -1.28
C ARG A 56 -7.01 -6.08 -0.59
N ALA A 57 -6.01 -5.26 -0.94
CA ALA A 57 -5.85 -3.92 -0.39
C ALA A 57 -7.01 -2.99 -0.80
N GLN A 58 -7.51 -3.11 -2.05
CA GLN A 58 -8.72 -2.44 -2.53
C GLN A 58 -9.98 -2.88 -1.76
N GLU A 59 -10.20 -4.19 -1.58
CA GLU A 59 -11.33 -4.68 -0.79
C GLU A 59 -11.28 -4.18 0.66
N PHE A 60 -10.08 -4.15 1.25
CA PHE A 60 -9.89 -3.64 2.61
C PHE A 60 -10.20 -2.14 2.70
N ALA A 61 -9.68 -1.35 1.76
CA ALA A 61 -9.97 0.08 1.66
C ALA A 61 -11.48 0.35 1.48
N ALA A 62 -12.17 -0.46 0.67
CA ALA A 62 -13.61 -0.37 0.47
C ALA A 62 -14.42 -0.72 1.72
N ARG A 63 -13.96 -1.67 2.55
CA ARG A 63 -14.63 -2.01 3.82
C ARG A 63 -14.45 -0.95 4.89
N ILE A 64 -13.25 -0.37 4.99
CA ILE A 64 -12.90 0.57 6.06
C ILE A 64 -13.37 1.98 5.70
N ASN A 65 -13.34 2.30 4.41
CA ASN A 65 -13.77 3.58 3.84
C ASN A 65 -13.12 4.80 4.51
N ASP A 66 -11.85 4.65 4.90
CA ASP A 66 -11.06 5.70 5.53
C ASP A 66 -10.11 6.34 4.51
N LYS A 67 -10.02 7.67 4.56
CA LYS A 67 -9.20 8.47 3.65
C LYS A 67 -7.73 8.07 3.70
N THR A 68 -7.22 7.76 4.89
CA THR A 68 -5.82 7.38 5.11
C THR A 68 -5.46 6.06 4.42
N VAL A 69 -6.39 5.09 4.41
CA VAL A 69 -6.19 3.77 3.78
C VAL A 69 -6.22 3.89 2.26
N TRP A 70 -7.19 4.65 1.72
CA TRP A 70 -7.29 4.92 0.28
C TRP A 70 -6.07 5.68 -0.26
N TYR A 71 -5.55 6.63 0.51
CA TYR A 71 -4.33 7.36 0.17
C TYR A 71 -3.11 6.44 0.05
N LYS A 72 -2.89 5.57 1.04
CA LYS A 72 -1.79 4.59 1.01
C LYS A 72 -1.91 3.62 -0.16
N LEU A 73 -3.13 3.16 -0.45
CA LEU A 73 -3.40 2.32 -1.62
C LEU A 73 -3.01 3.03 -2.92
N GLY A 74 -3.45 4.27 -3.11
CA GLY A 74 -3.16 5.06 -4.30
C GLY A 74 -1.66 5.24 -4.50
N LYS A 75 -0.91 5.48 -3.42
CA LYS A 75 0.55 5.62 -3.47
C LYS A 75 1.23 4.32 -3.93
N ALA A 76 0.88 3.19 -3.34
CA ALA A 76 1.43 1.89 -3.74
C ALA A 76 1.02 1.48 -5.16
N GLN A 77 -0.19 1.85 -5.61
CA GLN A 77 -0.64 1.66 -7.00
C GLN A 77 0.16 2.54 -7.98
N LEU A 78 0.50 3.77 -7.59
CA LEU A 78 1.34 4.67 -8.37
C LEU A 78 2.76 4.10 -8.55
N GLU A 79 3.36 3.61 -7.47
CA GLU A 79 4.68 2.97 -7.50
C GLU A 79 4.70 1.69 -8.34
N ASN A 80 3.60 0.93 -8.37
CA ASN A 80 3.43 -0.23 -9.25
C ASN A 80 3.17 0.16 -10.73
N GLY A 81 2.99 1.44 -11.05
CA GLY A 81 2.72 1.90 -12.42
C GLY A 81 1.24 1.86 -12.83
N SER A 82 0.33 1.48 -11.93
CA SER A 82 -1.13 1.52 -12.13
C SER A 82 -1.69 2.92 -11.86
N VAL A 83 -1.27 3.90 -12.67
CA VAL A 83 -1.74 5.29 -12.60
C VAL A 83 -3.27 5.46 -12.69
N PRO A 84 -4.02 4.76 -13.57
CA PRO A 84 -5.47 5.00 -13.66
C PRO A 84 -6.22 4.53 -12.41
N GLU A 85 -5.79 3.44 -11.78
CA GLU A 85 -6.40 2.94 -10.55
C GLU A 85 -6.02 3.79 -9.34
N ALA A 86 -4.77 4.26 -9.29
CA ALA A 86 -4.30 5.18 -8.27
C ALA A 86 -5.16 6.45 -8.23
N VAL A 87 -5.50 7.01 -9.39
CA VAL A 87 -6.37 8.21 -9.49
C VAL A 87 -7.76 7.97 -8.89
N ASP A 88 -8.38 6.81 -9.16
CA ASP A 88 -9.69 6.47 -8.59
C ASP A 88 -9.62 6.31 -7.06
N SER A 89 -8.54 5.69 -6.57
CA SER A 89 -8.26 5.56 -5.14
C SER A 89 -8.06 6.93 -4.46
N TYR A 90 -7.31 7.85 -5.07
CA TYR A 90 -7.13 9.21 -4.55
C TYR A 90 -8.43 10.02 -4.58
N LEU A 91 -9.26 9.84 -5.60
CA LEU A 91 -10.57 10.49 -5.67
C LEU A 91 -11.46 10.07 -4.49
N LYS A 92 -11.43 8.79 -4.12
CA LYS A 92 -12.13 8.26 -2.94
C LYS A 92 -11.54 8.73 -1.61
N ALA A 93 -10.23 9.00 -1.56
CA ALA A 93 -9.60 9.57 -0.37
C ALA A 93 -10.01 11.03 -0.11
N GLU A 94 -10.58 11.73 -1.10
CA GLU A 94 -10.91 13.17 -1.07
C GLU A 94 -9.74 14.09 -0.68
N ASP A 95 -8.52 13.55 -0.65
CA ASP A 95 -7.31 14.27 -0.27
C ASP A 95 -6.48 14.51 -1.53
N ALA A 96 -6.62 15.73 -2.05
CA ALA A 96 -5.90 16.20 -3.22
C ALA A 96 -4.62 16.92 -2.79
N THR A 97 -3.85 16.40 -1.84
CA THR A 97 -2.54 16.99 -1.49
C THR A 97 -1.45 16.47 -2.44
N ASP A 98 -1.56 15.23 -2.91
CA ASP A 98 -0.53 14.55 -3.72
C ASP A 98 -0.85 14.38 -5.21
N TYR A 99 -1.83 15.14 -5.74
CA TYR A 99 -2.11 15.19 -7.20
C TYR A 99 -0.85 15.53 -8.02
N LEU A 100 0.10 16.26 -7.43
CA LEU A 100 1.38 16.59 -8.06
C LEU A 100 2.23 15.34 -8.33
N GLU A 101 2.27 14.35 -7.43
CA GLU A 101 2.99 13.09 -7.65
C GLU A 101 2.34 12.26 -8.76
N VAL A 102 1.01 12.23 -8.82
CA VAL A 102 0.26 11.55 -9.89
C VAL A 102 0.55 12.16 -11.26
N ILE A 103 0.61 13.50 -11.34
CA ILE A 103 0.97 14.21 -12.57
C ILE A 103 2.42 13.91 -12.96
N GLN A 104 3.35 13.91 -12.01
CA GLN A 104 4.75 13.58 -12.26
C GLN A 104 4.94 12.14 -12.75
N ALA A 105 4.28 11.17 -12.12
CA ALA A 105 4.32 9.77 -12.55
C ALA A 105 3.82 9.59 -13.99
N ARG A 106 2.73 10.28 -14.36
CA ARG A 106 2.19 10.26 -15.72
C ARG A 106 3.14 10.90 -16.74
N VAL A 107 3.84 11.98 -16.37
CA VAL A 107 4.80 12.67 -17.24
C VAL A 107 6.11 11.86 -17.38
N GLY A 108 6.62 11.26 -16.29
CA GLY A 108 7.83 10.44 -16.29
C GLY A 108 7.73 9.18 -17.16
N LEU A 109 6.55 8.55 -17.20
CA LEU A 109 6.27 7.43 -18.12
C LEU A 109 6.37 7.84 -19.60
N ARG A 110 6.00 9.07 -19.93
CA ARG A 110 6.00 9.58 -21.32
C ARG A 110 7.41 9.90 -21.83
N SER A 111 8.38 10.16 -20.95
CA SER A 111 9.79 10.35 -21.35
C SER A 111 10.51 9.07 -21.77
N SER A 112 10.07 7.88 -21.32
CA SER A 112 10.75 6.62 -21.64
C SER A 112 10.45 6.09 -23.05
N SER A 113 9.26 6.38 -23.61
CA SER A 113 8.90 5.96 -24.98
C SER A 113 9.48 6.83 -26.11
N ALA A 114 10.23 7.88 -25.81
CA ALA A 114 10.74 8.82 -26.83
C ALA A 114 12.17 8.51 -27.33
N VAL A 115 12.88 7.50 -26.80
CA VAL A 115 14.31 7.29 -27.12
C VAL A 115 14.61 6.16 -28.14
N THR A 116 13.64 5.39 -28.62
CA THR A 116 13.89 4.30 -29.59
C THR A 116 13.55 4.64 -31.06
N GLY A 117 13.18 5.88 -31.37
CA GLY A 117 12.73 6.30 -32.72
C GLY A 117 13.73 7.08 -33.58
N GLY A 118 15.04 7.03 -33.32
CA GLY A 118 15.98 8.00 -33.90
C GLY A 118 17.35 7.48 -34.27
N ALA A 119 17.48 6.39 -35.05
CA ALA A 119 18.74 6.08 -35.74
C ALA A 119 18.58 5.01 -36.85
N SER A 120 17.98 5.37 -37.98
CA SER A 120 18.27 4.73 -39.29
C SER A 120 17.74 5.60 -40.42
N PHE A 121 18.32 6.80 -40.57
CA PHE A 121 18.25 7.55 -41.81
C PHE A 121 19.62 8.20 -42.07
N ALA A 122 20.65 7.37 -42.21
CA ALA A 122 21.95 7.78 -42.70
C ALA A 122 22.09 7.32 -44.16
N ILE A 123 21.87 8.31 -45.02
CA ILE A 123 22.16 8.38 -46.45
C ILE A 123 23.47 7.68 -46.81
N ARG A 124 23.42 6.66 -47.69
CA ARG A 124 24.40 6.47 -48.77
C ARG A 124 23.87 5.56 -49.87
#